data_AF-A0A0W0VZJ5-F1
#
_entry.id   AF-A0A0W0VZJ5-F1
#
_cell.length_a   1.000
_cell.length_b   1.000
_cell.length_c   1.000
_cell.angle_alpha   90.00
_cell.angle_beta   90.00
_cell.angle_gamma   90.00
#
_symmetry.space_group_name_H-M   'P 1'
#
loop_
_entity.id
_entity.type
_entity.pdbx_description
1 polymer ?
#
loop_
_entity_poly.entity_id
_entity_poly.type
_entity_poly.pdbx_seq_one_letter_code
_entity_poly.pdbx_strand_id
1 'polypeptide(L)'
;MTVDLSKLEPGQQVTVEWRGKPVWIIRRTKEMLAQINGHDAQLRDPESLVEQQPSYAKNQYRSINPEYLVLVGICTHLGCSPKYTPTKNELGSHWPGGFYCPCHGSTFDLAGRVFKGVPAPINLEVPPYQFISENVIVIGQDQEHE
;
A
#
# COMPACT_ATOMS: atom_id res chain seq x y z
N MET A 1 -1.72 -17.98 0.07
CA MET A 1 -1.05 -18.01 1.39
C MET A 1 -1.97 -17.38 2.40
N THR A 2 -2.22 -18.05 3.53
CA THR A 2 -3.11 -17.54 4.58
C THR A 2 -2.31 -16.75 5.63
N VAL A 3 -2.84 -15.61 6.08
CA VAL A 3 -2.22 -14.75 7.10
C VAL A 3 -3.25 -14.35 8.14
N ASP A 4 -2.93 -14.57 9.42
CA ASP A 4 -3.71 -14.14 10.57
C ASP A 4 -3.24 -12.76 11.05
N LEU A 5 -4.17 -11.81 11.10
CA LEU A 5 -3.97 -10.40 11.42
C LEU A 5 -4.43 -10.04 12.85
N SER A 6 -4.87 -11.02 13.64
CA SER A 6 -5.42 -10.80 14.99
C SER A 6 -4.44 -10.12 15.96
N LYS A 7 -3.12 -10.26 15.72
CA LYS A 7 -2.06 -9.64 16.53
C LYS A 7 -1.47 -8.37 15.92
N LEU A 8 -1.97 -7.94 14.76
CA LEU A 8 -1.49 -6.73 14.10
C LEU A 8 -2.16 -5.52 14.74
N GLU A 9 -1.38 -4.68 15.41
CA GLU A 9 -1.90 -3.48 16.08
C GLU A 9 -2.06 -2.31 15.10
N PRO A 10 -2.97 -1.35 15.36
CA PRO A 10 -3.09 -0.15 14.54
C PRO A 10 -1.76 0.60 14.42
N GLY A 11 -1.44 1.01 13.19
CA GLY A 11 -0.18 1.64 12.79
C GLY A 11 0.94 0.65 12.43
N GLN A 12 0.83 -0.63 12.82
CA GLN A 12 1.88 -1.61 12.56
C GLN A 12 1.87 -2.13 11.12
N GLN A 13 3.06 -2.48 10.67
CA GLN A 13 3.31 -3.22 9.45
C GLN A 13 3.85 -4.60 9.82
N VAL A 14 3.34 -5.64 9.16
CA VAL A 14 3.98 -6.95 9.06
C VAL A 14 4.40 -7.20 7.61
N THR A 15 5.48 -7.94 7.42
CA THR A 15 5.95 -8.38 6.10
C THR A 15 5.89 -9.89 6.03
N VAL A 16 5.28 -10.41 4.96
CA VAL A 16 5.22 -11.84 4.64
C VAL A 16 5.83 -12.07 3.26
N GLU A 17 6.24 -13.30 2.95
CA GLU A 17 6.74 -13.66 1.62
C GLU A 17 5.65 -14.33 0.79
N TRP A 18 5.41 -13.84 -0.42
CA TRP A 18 4.50 -14.47 -1.38
C TRP A 18 5.15 -14.50 -2.77
N ARG A 19 5.33 -15.71 -3.32
CA ARG A 19 5.98 -15.94 -4.63
C ARG A 19 7.38 -15.28 -4.73
N GLY A 20 8.17 -15.36 -3.66
CA GLY A 20 9.50 -14.75 -3.58
C GLY A 20 9.50 -13.22 -3.50
N LYS A 21 8.33 -12.58 -3.39
CA LYS A 21 8.19 -11.14 -3.20
C LYS A 21 7.79 -10.81 -1.75
N PRO A 22 8.31 -9.74 -1.13
CA PRO A 22 7.77 -9.24 0.12
C PRO A 22 6.38 -8.65 -0.11
N VAL A 23 5.42 -9.01 0.73
CA VAL A 23 4.10 -8.40 0.80
C VAL A 23 3.95 -7.77 2.18
N TRP A 24 3.66 -6.47 2.20
CA TRP A 24 3.37 -5.73 3.41
C TRP A 24 1.89 -5.78 3.71
N ILE A 25 1.57 -5.94 4.99
CA ILE A 25 0.22 -5.79 5.51
C ILE A 25 0.29 -4.75 6.62
N ILE A 26 -0.44 -3.65 6.44
CA ILE A 26 -0.48 -2.53 7.38
C ILE A 26 -1.89 -2.41 7.94
N ARG A 27 -2.02 -2.36 9.26
CA ARG A 27 -3.28 -2.01 9.91
C ARG A 27 -3.32 -0.50 10.13
N ARG A 28 -4.03 0.24 9.28
CA ARG A 28 -4.04 1.72 9.30
C ARG A 28 -4.87 2.25 10.46
N THR A 29 -4.38 3.29 11.14
CA THR A 29 -5.16 4.01 12.15
C THR A 29 -6.21 4.91 11.49
N LYS A 30 -7.16 5.44 12.27
CA LYS A 30 -8.13 6.42 11.78
C LYS A 30 -7.45 7.68 11.26
N GLU A 31 -6.38 8.11 11.92
CA GLU A 31 -5.57 9.27 11.53
C GLU A 31 -4.86 8.99 10.20
N MET A 32 -4.30 7.80 10.00
CA MET A 32 -3.70 7.41 8.72
C MET A 32 -4.74 7.43 7.59
N LEU A 33 -5.96 6.93 7.83
CA LEU A 33 -7.03 6.97 6.84
C LEU A 33 -7.47 8.38 6.50
N ALA A 34 -7.55 9.27 7.50
CA ALA A 34 -7.83 10.68 7.26
C ALA A 34 -6.73 11.35 6.42
N GLN A 35 -5.47 10.94 6.61
CA GLN A 35 -4.31 11.47 5.89
C GLN A 35 -4.22 11.08 4.42
N ILE A 36 -4.94 10.05 3.98
CA ILE A 36 -4.99 9.66 2.56
C ILE A 36 -5.75 10.72 1.73
N ASN A 37 -6.59 11.55 2.36
CA ASN A 37 -7.34 12.62 1.71
C ASN A 37 -6.53 13.90 1.55
N GLY A 38 -6.82 14.66 0.48
CA GLY A 38 -6.41 16.07 0.36
C GLY A 38 -5.14 16.32 -0.45
N HIS A 39 -4.53 15.30 -1.04
CA HIS A 39 -3.33 15.45 -1.86
C HIS A 39 -3.41 14.76 -3.24
N ASP A 40 -4.60 14.42 -3.73
CA ASP A 40 -4.76 13.71 -5.01
C ASP A 40 -4.16 14.47 -6.20
N ALA A 41 -4.15 15.81 -6.16
CA ALA A 41 -3.49 16.64 -7.18
C ALA A 41 -1.96 16.43 -7.27
N GLN A 42 -1.35 15.91 -6.21
CA GLN A 42 0.07 15.53 -6.14
C GLN A 42 0.28 14.07 -6.58
N LEU A 43 -0.82 13.32 -6.75
CA LEU A 43 -1.00 11.96 -7.23
C LEU A 43 -0.56 11.75 -8.69
N ARG A 44 0.32 10.82 -9.03
CA ARG A 44 0.49 10.44 -10.45
C ARG A 44 -0.71 9.68 -10.98
N ASP A 45 -1.21 8.73 -10.18
CA ASP A 45 -2.36 7.87 -10.50
C ASP A 45 -3.29 7.77 -9.27
N PRO A 46 -4.03 8.85 -8.93
CA PRO A 46 -4.86 8.90 -7.73
C PRO A 46 -6.02 7.89 -7.76
N GLU A 47 -6.55 7.61 -8.95
CA GLU A 47 -7.69 6.71 -9.20
C GLU A 47 -7.27 5.27 -9.51
N SER A 48 -5.97 4.97 -9.48
CA SER A 48 -5.46 3.62 -9.69
C SER A 48 -5.87 3.03 -11.06
N LEU A 49 -5.72 3.84 -12.11
CA LEU A 49 -6.11 3.52 -13.49
C LEU A 49 -5.11 2.60 -14.19
N VAL A 50 -3.84 2.57 -13.75
CA VAL A 50 -2.86 1.62 -14.28
C VAL A 50 -3.28 0.20 -13.92
N GLU A 51 -3.39 -0.67 -14.92
CA GLU A 51 -3.74 -2.08 -14.75
C GLU A 51 -2.58 -2.87 -14.12
N GLN A 52 -2.68 -3.10 -12.82
CA GLN A 52 -1.75 -3.93 -12.05
C GLN A 52 -2.36 -4.48 -10.74
N GLN A 53 -3.54 -3.99 -10.35
CA GLN A 53 -4.23 -4.38 -9.12
C GLN A 53 -5.62 -4.94 -9.43
N PRO A 54 -6.17 -5.81 -8.57
CA PRO A 54 -7.56 -6.28 -8.66
C PRO A 54 -8.57 -5.13 -8.66
N SER A 55 -9.78 -5.38 -9.19
CA SER A 55 -10.79 -4.34 -9.38
C SER A 55 -11.26 -3.75 -8.05
N TYR A 56 -11.36 -4.56 -6.99
CA TYR A 56 -11.72 -4.08 -5.64
C TYR A 56 -10.71 -3.06 -5.08
N ALA A 57 -9.48 -3.00 -5.59
CA ALA A 57 -8.46 -2.05 -5.17
C ALA A 57 -8.49 -0.75 -5.97
N LYS A 58 -9.42 -0.58 -6.92
CA LYS A 58 -9.72 0.69 -7.61
C LYS A 58 -10.65 1.55 -6.74
N ASN A 59 -10.17 1.89 -5.55
CA ASN A 59 -10.79 2.82 -4.63
C ASN A 59 -9.71 3.64 -3.93
N GLN A 60 -10.11 4.72 -3.27
CA GLN A 60 -9.19 5.65 -2.59
C GLN A 60 -8.21 4.98 -1.61
N TYR A 61 -8.64 3.91 -0.93
CA TYR A 61 -7.84 3.20 0.07
C TYR A 61 -7.01 2.05 -0.50
N ARG A 62 -7.25 1.67 -1.75
CA ARG A 62 -6.58 0.56 -2.46
C ARG A 62 -6.62 -0.76 -1.68
N SER A 63 -7.79 -1.07 -1.13
CA SER A 63 -8.03 -2.22 -0.23
C SER A 63 -9.50 -2.62 -0.18
N ILE A 64 -9.79 -3.88 0.14
CA ILE A 64 -11.14 -4.39 0.44
C ILE A 64 -11.69 -3.76 1.72
N ASN A 65 -10.91 -3.83 2.80
CA ASN A 65 -11.20 -3.17 4.07
C ASN A 65 -10.21 -2.01 4.25
N PRO A 66 -10.66 -0.75 4.37
CA PRO A 66 -9.79 0.41 4.59
C PRO A 66 -8.85 0.26 5.79
N GLU A 67 -9.20 -0.51 6.82
CA GLU A 67 -8.28 -0.72 7.94
C GLU A 67 -7.02 -1.51 7.55
N TYR A 68 -7.08 -2.37 6.53
CA TYR A 68 -5.97 -3.25 6.15
C TYR A 68 -5.47 -2.96 4.73
N LEU A 69 -4.27 -2.41 4.63
CA LEU A 69 -3.57 -2.21 3.36
C LEU A 69 -2.66 -3.40 3.08
N VAL A 70 -2.77 -3.98 1.87
CA VAL A 70 -1.93 -5.09 1.41
C VAL A 70 -1.20 -4.66 0.14
N LEU A 71 0.13 -4.65 0.15
CA LEU A 71 0.95 -4.18 -0.96
C LEU A 71 2.13 -5.12 -1.22
N VAL A 72 2.47 -5.32 -2.48
CA VAL A 72 3.78 -5.87 -2.85
C VAL A 72 4.84 -4.81 -2.51
N GLY A 73 5.74 -5.16 -1.59
CA GLY A 73 6.78 -4.29 -1.03
C GLY A 73 7.96 -4.05 -1.95
N ILE A 74 7.70 -3.80 -3.23
CA ILE A 74 8.69 -3.64 -4.29
C ILE A 74 8.41 -2.32 -5.00
N CYS A 75 9.38 -1.42 -4.97
CA CYS A 75 9.34 -0.15 -5.67
C CYS A 75 9.24 -0.40 -7.17
N THR A 76 8.25 0.23 -7.80
CA THR A 76 7.95 0.09 -9.23
C THR A 76 8.96 0.78 -10.14
N HIS A 77 9.96 1.47 -9.59
CA HIS A 77 11.09 1.99 -10.37
C HIS A 77 12.04 0.86 -10.80
N LEU A 78 12.84 0.33 -9.87
CA LEU A 78 13.89 -0.67 -10.13
C LEU A 78 13.95 -1.76 -9.04
N GLY A 79 12.84 -2.01 -8.36
CA GLY A 79 12.69 -3.21 -7.54
C GLY A 79 13.22 -3.16 -6.10
N CYS A 80 13.83 -2.06 -5.65
CA CYS A 80 14.18 -1.88 -4.23
C CYS A 80 12.93 -1.97 -3.33
N SER A 81 13.09 -2.32 -2.06
CA SER A 81 12.01 -2.26 -1.06
C SER A 81 11.93 -0.86 -0.42
N PRO A 82 10.83 -0.09 -0.60
CA PRO A 82 10.65 1.18 0.11
C PRO A 82 10.54 0.99 1.62
N LYS A 83 10.91 2.03 2.38
CA LYS A 83 10.75 2.09 3.83
C LYS A 83 9.38 2.64 4.18
N TYR A 84 8.73 2.06 5.19
CA TYR A 84 7.52 2.62 5.78
C TYR A 84 7.88 3.82 6.66
N THR A 85 7.38 4.99 6.28
CA THR A 85 7.62 6.30 6.93
C THR A 85 6.27 6.97 7.18
N PRO A 86 5.44 6.43 8.09
CA PRO A 86 4.06 6.86 8.29
C PRO A 86 3.93 8.22 8.98
N THR A 87 5.01 8.71 9.61
CA THR A 87 4.95 9.90 10.45
C THR A 87 4.89 11.15 9.57
N LYS A 88 3.91 12.02 9.82
CA LYS A 88 3.85 13.34 9.19
C LYS A 88 5.13 14.13 9.42
N ASN A 89 5.50 14.94 8.44
CA ASN A 89 6.66 15.84 8.47
C ASN A 89 8.04 15.17 8.56
N GLU A 90 8.12 13.84 8.65
CA GLU A 90 9.39 13.09 8.78
C GLU A 90 10.34 13.31 7.59
N LEU A 91 9.78 13.50 6.38
CA LEU A 91 10.54 13.76 5.15
C LEU A 91 10.42 15.23 4.67
N GLY A 92 10.03 16.15 5.57
CA GLY A 92 9.83 17.57 5.28
C GLY A 92 8.40 18.03 5.55
N SER A 93 8.19 19.35 5.66
CA SER A 93 6.97 19.98 6.21
C SER A 93 5.65 19.68 5.49
N HIS A 94 5.70 19.08 4.30
CA HIS A 94 4.51 18.70 3.52
C HIS A 94 4.33 17.19 3.40
N TRP A 95 5.16 16.39 4.08
CA TRP A 95 5.09 14.93 4.04
C TRP A 95 3.85 14.43 4.81
N PRO A 96 2.87 13.79 4.14
CA PRO A 96 1.64 13.35 4.80
C PRO A 96 1.81 12.03 5.57
N GLY A 97 2.93 11.32 5.38
CA GLY A 97 3.07 9.91 5.76
C GLY A 97 2.98 8.99 4.54
N GLY A 98 3.59 7.81 4.61
CA GLY A 98 3.55 6.83 3.53
C GLY A 98 4.81 5.97 3.45
N PHE A 99 5.39 5.87 2.24
CA PHE A 99 6.56 5.05 1.95
C PHE A 99 7.63 5.83 1.18
N TYR A 100 8.89 5.61 1.53
CA TYR A 100 10.04 6.25 0.90
C TYR A 100 11.07 5.23 0.42
N CYS A 101 11.39 5.25 -0.86
CA CYS A 101 12.39 4.40 -1.49
C CYS A 101 13.72 5.17 -1.63
N PRO A 102 14.73 4.90 -0.78
CA PRO A 102 15.97 5.68 -0.75
C PRO A 102 16.88 5.44 -1.97
N CYS A 103 16.66 4.38 -2.76
CA CYS A 103 17.50 4.08 -3.91
C CYS A 103 17.55 5.23 -4.93
N HIS A 104 16.39 5.85 -5.21
CA HIS A 104 16.26 6.94 -6.19
C HIS A 104 15.24 8.00 -5.76
N GLY A 105 14.89 8.05 -4.47
CA GLY A 105 14.01 9.10 -3.91
C GLY A 105 12.53 9.00 -4.28
N SER A 106 12.02 7.81 -4.62
CA SER A 106 10.58 7.66 -4.90
C SER A 106 9.76 7.65 -3.61
N THR A 107 8.66 8.40 -3.61
CA THR A 107 7.73 8.51 -2.49
C THR A 107 6.34 8.02 -2.88
N PHE A 108 5.65 7.41 -1.91
CA PHE A 108 4.30 6.91 -2.03
C PHE A 108 3.51 7.31 -0.78
N ASP A 109 2.21 7.55 -0.91
CA ASP A 109 1.37 7.88 0.25
C ASP A 109 0.95 6.63 1.06
N LEU A 110 0.09 6.82 2.07
CA LEU A 110 -0.43 5.75 2.94
C LEU A 110 -1.43 4.78 2.25
N ALA A 111 -1.70 4.94 0.95
CA ALA A 111 -2.39 3.95 0.11
C ALA A 111 -1.43 3.31 -0.92
N GLY A 112 -0.13 3.63 -0.86
CA GLY A 112 0.87 3.18 -1.82
C GLY A 112 0.77 3.88 -3.17
N ARG A 113 0.10 5.04 -3.25
CA ARG A 113 -0.02 5.83 -4.48
C ARG A 113 1.23 6.67 -4.68
N VAL A 114 1.80 6.64 -5.87
CA VAL A 114 3.07 7.32 -6.16
C VAL A 114 2.85 8.82 -6.37
N PHE A 115 3.70 9.65 -5.73
CA PHE A 115 3.68 11.10 -5.96
C PHE A 115 4.21 11.46 -7.36
N LYS A 116 3.84 12.65 -7.85
CA LYS A 116 4.43 13.24 -9.06
C LYS A 116 5.90 13.62 -8.83
N GLY A 117 6.68 13.70 -9.90
CA GLY A 117 8.05 14.23 -9.85
C GLY A 117 9.12 13.26 -9.33
N VAL A 118 8.78 11.98 -9.11
CA VAL A 118 9.75 10.94 -8.71
C VAL A 118 9.96 9.86 -9.78
N PRO A 119 11.04 9.06 -9.72
CA PRO A 119 11.34 8.05 -10.75
C PRO A 119 10.34 6.89 -10.87
N ALA A 120 9.72 6.45 -9.77
CA ALA A 120 8.73 5.37 -9.81
C ALA A 120 7.56 5.75 -10.75
N PRO A 121 7.23 4.88 -11.74
CA PRO A 121 6.29 5.23 -12.79
C PRO A 121 4.84 5.04 -12.40
N ILE A 122 4.55 4.16 -11.44
CA ILE A 122 3.19 3.70 -11.08
C ILE A 122 3.11 3.40 -9.57
N ASN A 123 1.89 3.27 -9.05
CA ASN A 123 1.60 2.95 -7.63
C ASN A 123 2.22 1.61 -7.21
N LEU A 124 2.40 1.35 -5.91
CA LEU A 124 2.78 0.02 -5.41
C LEU A 124 1.68 -1.00 -5.71
N GLU A 125 2.03 -2.18 -6.23
CA GLU A 125 1.08 -3.23 -6.60
C GLU A 125 0.28 -3.72 -5.39
N VAL A 126 -1.05 -3.84 -5.52
CA VAL A 126 -1.89 -4.59 -4.57
C VAL A 126 -2.02 -6.01 -5.14
N PRO A 127 -1.54 -7.06 -4.45
CA PRO A 127 -1.70 -8.42 -4.95
C PRO A 127 -3.18 -8.85 -4.84
N PRO A 128 -3.61 -9.88 -5.58
CA PRO A 128 -4.86 -10.60 -5.29
C PRO A 128 -4.91 -11.03 -3.83
N TYR A 129 -5.99 -10.72 -3.12
CA TYR A 129 -6.26 -11.25 -1.79
C TYR A 129 -7.76 -11.19 -1.46
N GLN A 130 -8.17 -12.00 -0.49
CA GLN A 130 -9.53 -11.99 0.06
C GLN A 130 -9.51 -12.22 1.57
N PHE A 131 -10.57 -11.77 2.25
CA PHE A 131 -10.83 -12.13 3.65
C PHE A 131 -11.61 -13.44 3.70
N ILE A 132 -11.13 -14.38 4.51
CA ILE A 132 -11.84 -15.65 4.81
C ILE A 132 -12.46 -15.65 6.22
N SER A 133 -12.12 -14.66 7.04
CA SER A 133 -12.76 -14.28 8.29
C SER A 133 -12.44 -12.82 8.60
N GLU A 134 -12.91 -12.27 9.72
CA GLU A 134 -12.65 -10.88 10.13
C GLU A 134 -11.16 -10.50 10.15
N ASN A 135 -10.29 -11.41 10.61
CA ASN A 135 -8.87 -11.16 10.81
C ASN A 135 -7.97 -12.08 9.99
N VAL A 136 -8.50 -12.85 9.05
CA VAL A 136 -7.69 -13.79 8.26
C VAL A 136 -7.86 -13.50 6.77
N ILE A 137 -6.74 -13.25 6.11
CA ILE A 137 -6.68 -13.03 4.66
C ILE A 137 -5.97 -14.19 3.96
N VAL A 138 -6.32 -14.41 2.69
CA VAL A 138 -5.57 -15.27 1.77
C VAL A 138 -5.01 -14.42 0.65
N ILE A 139 -3.69 -14.35 0.56
CA ILE A 139 -2.97 -13.67 -0.53
C ILE A 139 -2.74 -14.64 -1.70
N GLY A 140 -2.98 -14.16 -2.91
CA GLY A 140 -2.90 -14.87 -4.19
C GLY A 140 -4.21 -15.49 -4.65
N GLN A 141 -5.34 -15.15 -4.01
CA GLN A 141 -6.70 -15.55 -4.40
C GLN A 141 -7.60 -14.33 -4.29
N ASP A 142 -8.47 -14.13 -5.28
CA ASP A 142 -9.58 -13.19 -5.22
C ASP A 142 -10.77 -13.78 -5.99
N GLN A 143 -11.95 -13.19 -5.82
CA GLN A 143 -13.17 -13.66 -6.47
C GLN A 143 -13.25 -13.29 -7.95
N GLU A 144 -12.23 -12.62 -8.50
CA GLU A 144 -12.20 -12.20 -9.90
C GLU A 144 -11.60 -13.29 -10.81
N HIS A 145 -10.94 -14.29 -10.22
CA HIS A 145 -10.22 -15.35 -10.93
C HIS A 145 -10.60 -16.78 -10.46
N GLU A 146 -11.90 -17.06 -10.30
CA GLU A 146 -12.45 -18.43 -10.29
C GLU A 146 -12.96 -18.87 -11.67
#